data_AF-A0A4R3ZA42-F1
#
_entry.id   AF-A0A4R3ZA42-F1
#
_cell.length_a   1.000
_cell.length_b   1.000
_cell.length_c   1.000
_cell.angle_alpha   90.00
_cell.angle_beta   90.00
_cell.angle_gamma   90.00
#
_symmetry.space_group_name_H-M   'P 1'
#
loop_
_entity.id
_entity.type
_entity.pdbx_description
1 polymer ?
#
loop_
_entity_poly.entity_id
_entity_poly.type
_entity_poly.pdbx_seq_one_letter_code
_entity_poly.pdbx_strand_id
1 'polypeptide(L)'
;MSDPLTMSLAVRLCCADMSCGFISVAPVLGNREELIQLRLIWYHQWLFPLSRHLQQETQIPDDIFAHRLMQAVELTAADILSDAIALAPVLYDRDSRIMDSVTHYFSWLPACAVSGSDTNELTAPDKRSAE
;
A
#
# COMPACT_ATOMS: atom_id res chain seq x y z
N MET A 1 -17.26 -7.37 3.94
CA MET A 1 -16.58 -6.06 4.07
C MET A 1 -17.45 -4.91 3.62
N SER A 2 -17.24 -3.73 4.21
CA SER A 2 -18.08 -2.55 3.97
C SER A 2 -17.48 -1.65 2.88
N ASP A 3 -18.37 -1.17 1.99
CA ASP A 3 -18.11 -0.19 0.94
C ASP A 3 -17.31 1.07 1.41
N PRO A 4 -17.52 1.60 2.64
CA PRO A 4 -16.73 2.72 3.17
C PRO A 4 -15.23 2.42 3.36
N LEU A 5 -14.86 1.18 3.71
CA LEU A 5 -13.45 0.83 3.91
C LEU A 5 -12.71 0.83 2.58
N THR A 6 -13.26 0.16 1.57
CA THR A 6 -12.66 0.10 0.23
C THR A 6 -12.57 1.47 -0.41
N MET A 7 -13.56 2.35 -0.18
CA MET A 7 -13.49 3.73 -0.64
C MET A 7 -12.38 4.53 0.07
N SER A 8 -12.24 4.37 1.39
CA SER A 8 -11.18 5.03 2.16
C SER A 8 -9.78 4.62 1.68
N LEU A 9 -9.59 3.34 1.37
CA LEU A 9 -8.34 2.82 0.80
C LEU A 9 -8.09 3.32 -0.63
N ALA A 10 -9.14 3.39 -1.46
CA ALA A 10 -9.06 3.97 -2.79
C ALA A 10 -8.64 5.44 -2.77
N VAL A 11 -9.19 6.22 -1.83
CA VAL A 11 -8.76 7.61 -1.58
C VAL A 11 -7.28 7.64 -1.25
N ARG A 12 -6.78 6.73 -0.41
CA ARG A 12 -5.38 6.72 0.01
C ARG A 12 -4.40 6.50 -1.15
N LEU A 13 -4.69 5.54 -2.02
CA LEU A 13 -3.88 5.29 -3.22
C LEU A 13 -4.00 6.43 -4.24
N CYS A 14 -5.19 7.01 -4.41
CA CYS A 14 -5.38 8.17 -5.27
C CYS A 14 -4.60 9.40 -4.77
N CYS A 15 -4.53 9.61 -3.46
CA CYS A 15 -3.67 10.65 -2.89
C CYS A 15 -2.20 10.43 -3.25
N ALA A 16 -1.72 9.18 -3.26
CA ALA A 16 -0.36 8.87 -3.68
C ALA A 16 -0.15 9.18 -5.17
N ASP A 17 -1.09 8.83 -6.05
CA ASP A 17 -1.06 9.16 -7.48
C ASP A 17 -1.06 10.67 -7.75
N MET A 18 -1.84 11.43 -6.99
CA MET A 18 -1.84 12.89 -7.07
C MET A 18 -0.51 13.48 -6.63
N SER A 19 0.10 12.89 -5.59
CA SER A 19 1.32 13.40 -4.97
C SER A 19 2.58 13.06 -5.78
N CYS A 20 2.63 11.88 -6.41
CA CYS A 20 3.74 11.48 -7.28
C CYS A 20 3.61 12.07 -8.71
N GLY A 21 2.53 12.80 -9.00
CA GLY A 21 2.30 13.45 -10.29
C GLY A 21 1.67 12.58 -11.37
N PHE A 22 1.21 11.36 -11.04
CA PHE A 22 0.42 10.53 -11.97
C PHE A 22 -0.87 11.21 -12.36
N ILE A 23 -1.54 11.85 -11.39
CA ILE A 23 -2.56 12.85 -11.66
C ILE A 23 -1.92 14.22 -11.50
N SER A 24 -1.63 14.87 -12.63
CA SER A 24 -1.03 16.21 -12.65
C SER A 24 -1.86 17.22 -11.84
N VAL A 25 -1.17 18.15 -11.17
CA VAL A 25 -1.79 19.29 -10.49
C VAL A 25 -2.46 20.24 -11.49
N ALA A 26 -1.93 20.32 -12.71
CA ALA A 26 -2.45 21.14 -13.80
C ALA A 26 -2.47 20.32 -15.09
N PRO A 27 -3.44 19.40 -15.27
CA PRO A 27 -3.59 18.67 -16.51
C PRO A 27 -3.93 19.63 -17.65
N VAL A 28 -3.39 19.36 -18.85
CA VAL A 28 -3.52 20.23 -20.03
C VAL A 28 -4.99 20.51 -20.39
N LEU A 29 -5.87 19.53 -20.19
CA LEU A 29 -7.28 19.63 -20.50
C LEU A 29 -8.13 20.23 -19.36
N GLY A 30 -7.51 20.62 -18.23
CA GLY A 30 -8.24 21.13 -17.07
C GLY A 30 -9.13 20.10 -16.36
N ASN A 31 -9.03 18.83 -16.73
CA ASN A 31 -9.93 17.74 -16.32
C ASN A 31 -9.46 16.98 -15.07
N ARG A 32 -8.89 17.71 -14.09
CA ARG A 32 -8.25 17.08 -12.94
C ARG A 32 -9.23 16.32 -12.06
N GLU A 33 -10.42 16.88 -11.85
CA GLU A 33 -11.46 16.28 -11.02
C GLU A 33 -11.98 14.98 -11.63
N GLU A 34 -12.14 14.93 -12.95
CA GLU A 34 -12.54 13.73 -13.68
C GLU A 34 -11.45 12.66 -13.60
N LEU A 35 -10.17 13.02 -13.70
CA LEU A 35 -9.06 12.08 -13.53
C LEU A 35 -9.04 11.48 -12.12
N ILE A 36 -9.25 12.30 -11.08
CA ILE A 36 -9.38 11.84 -9.70
C ILE A 36 -10.57 10.89 -9.57
N GLN A 37 -11.73 11.28 -10.10
CA GLN A 37 -12.94 10.47 -10.04
C GLN A 37 -12.74 9.10 -10.71
N LEU A 38 -12.21 9.08 -11.93
CA LEU A 38 -11.92 7.84 -12.66
C LEU A 38 -10.95 6.96 -11.88
N ARG A 39 -9.91 7.55 -11.27
CA ARG A 39 -8.93 6.80 -10.51
C ARG A 39 -9.50 6.23 -9.21
N LEU A 40 -10.35 6.98 -8.51
CA LEU A 40 -11.09 6.51 -7.33
C LEU A 40 -12.02 5.35 -7.69
N ILE A 41 -12.77 5.47 -8.78
CA ILE A 41 -13.66 4.40 -9.29
C ILE A 41 -12.83 3.14 -9.56
N TRP A 42 -11.72 3.27 -10.27
CA TRP A 42 -10.84 2.15 -10.58
C TRP A 42 -10.32 1.44 -9.33
N TYR A 43 -9.73 2.19 -8.39
CA TYR A 43 -9.23 1.62 -7.13
C TYR A 43 -10.35 0.95 -6.34
N HIS A 44 -11.52 1.59 -6.24
CA HIS A 44 -12.65 1.04 -5.49
C HIS A 44 -13.16 -0.27 -6.11
N GLN A 45 -13.35 -0.28 -7.43
CA GLN A 45 -13.81 -1.45 -8.18
C GLN A 45 -12.85 -2.64 -8.10
N TRP A 46 -11.55 -2.37 -7.94
CA TRP A 46 -10.55 -3.42 -7.75
C TRP A 46 -10.41 -3.87 -6.28
N LEU A 47 -10.33 -2.93 -5.34
CA LEU A 47 -10.17 -3.24 -3.90
C LEU A 47 -11.36 -4.02 -3.35
N PHE A 48 -12.58 -3.75 -3.84
CA PHE A 48 -13.77 -4.44 -3.38
C PHE A 48 -13.72 -5.97 -3.58
N PRO A 49 -13.56 -6.50 -4.82
CA PRO A 49 -13.42 -7.94 -5.02
C PRO A 49 -12.14 -8.51 -4.40
N LEU A 50 -11.00 -7.80 -4.44
CA LEU A 50 -9.77 -8.26 -3.81
C LEU A 50 -9.96 -8.50 -2.32
N SER A 51 -10.55 -7.53 -1.62
CA SER A 51 -10.73 -7.61 -0.18
C SER A 51 -11.63 -8.78 0.23
N ARG A 52 -12.70 -9.05 -0.54
CA ARG A 52 -13.55 -10.23 -0.34
C ARG A 52 -12.80 -11.53 -0.54
N HIS A 53 -11.96 -11.60 -1.58
CA HIS A 53 -11.15 -12.78 -1.87
C HIS A 53 -10.16 -13.05 -0.73
N LEU A 54 -9.36 -12.05 -0.34
CA LEU A 54 -8.38 -12.18 0.75
C LEU A 54 -9.05 -12.52 2.10
N GLN A 55 -10.23 -11.98 2.37
CA GLN A 55 -10.98 -12.26 3.61
C GLN A 55 -11.44 -13.72 3.66
N GLN A 56 -11.83 -14.30 2.53
CA GLN A 56 -12.20 -15.71 2.43
C GLN A 56 -11.01 -16.65 2.64
N GLU A 57 -9.82 -16.27 2.18
CA GLU A 57 -8.62 -17.10 2.28
C GLU A 57 -7.98 -17.09 3.67
N THR A 58 -8.01 -15.96 4.38
CA THR A 58 -7.20 -15.78 5.59
C THR A 58 -7.89 -16.17 6.90
N GLN A 59 -9.22 -16.34 6.92
CA GLN A 59 -10.02 -16.69 8.10
C GLN A 59 -9.69 -15.86 9.37
N ILE A 60 -9.24 -14.62 9.21
CA ILE A 60 -8.91 -13.71 10.33
C ILE A 60 -10.12 -12.84 10.71
N PRO A 61 -10.21 -12.38 11.96
CA PRO A 61 -11.24 -11.43 12.40
C PRO A 61 -11.30 -10.17 11.53
N ASP A 62 -12.51 -9.65 11.32
CA ASP A 62 -12.79 -8.54 10.40
C ASP A 62 -12.02 -7.25 10.74
N ASP A 63 -11.84 -6.95 12.03
CA ASP A 63 -11.08 -5.79 12.52
C ASP A 63 -9.58 -5.94 12.21
N ILE A 64 -9.02 -7.12 12.46
CA ILE A 64 -7.62 -7.45 12.15
C ILE A 64 -7.40 -7.44 10.64
N PHE A 65 -8.35 -7.97 9.87
CA PHE A 65 -8.33 -7.93 8.41
C PHE A 65 -8.28 -6.50 7.89
N ALA A 66 -9.21 -5.66 8.34
CA ALA A 66 -9.33 -4.28 7.91
C ALA A 66 -8.04 -3.49 8.22
N HIS A 67 -7.49 -3.69 9.42
CA HIS A 67 -6.25 -3.04 9.82
C HIS A 67 -5.07 -3.48 8.96
N ARG A 68 -4.93 -4.79 8.69
CA ARG A 68 -3.85 -5.33 7.86
C ARG A 68 -3.94 -4.85 6.42
N LEU A 69 -5.14 -4.81 5.85
CA LEU A 69 -5.35 -4.31 4.50
C LEU A 69 -5.02 -2.81 4.41
N MET A 70 -5.38 -2.03 5.42
CA MET A 70 -4.99 -0.62 5.51
C MET A 70 -3.47 -0.45 5.55
N GLN A 71 -2.76 -1.23 6.39
CA GLN A 71 -1.30 -1.19 6.45
C GLN A 71 -0.65 -1.56 5.11
N ALA A 72 -1.16 -2.58 4.43
CA ALA A 72 -0.66 -2.98 3.11
C ALA A 72 -0.83 -1.86 2.07
N VAL A 73 -1.97 -1.17 2.09
CA VAL A 73 -2.24 -0.02 1.22
C VAL A 73 -1.33 1.17 1.55
N GLU A 74 -1.06 1.46 2.82
CA GLU A 74 -0.12 2.53 3.22
C GLU A 74 1.30 2.24 2.73
N LEU A 75 1.77 0.99 2.81
CA LEU A 75 3.09 0.61 2.29
C LEU A 75 3.14 0.72 0.76
N THR A 76 2.11 0.30 0.05
CA THR A 76 2.04 0.49 -1.41
C THR A 76 1.98 1.98 -1.78
N ALA A 77 1.28 2.81 -1.01
CA ALA A 77 1.29 4.26 -1.21
C ALA A 77 2.70 4.83 -1.00
N ALA A 78 3.45 4.35 -0.01
CA ALA A 78 4.85 4.72 0.18
C ALA A 78 5.73 4.30 -1.01
N ASP A 79 5.49 3.13 -1.61
CA ASP A 79 6.21 2.71 -2.82
C ASP A 79 5.91 3.60 -4.03
N ILE A 80 4.66 4.07 -4.18
CA ILE A 80 4.29 5.07 -5.20
C ILE A 80 5.04 6.39 -4.96
N LEU A 81 5.05 6.87 -3.71
CA LEU A 81 5.64 8.17 -3.35
C LEU A 81 7.18 8.17 -3.41
N SER A 82 7.80 7.01 -3.23
CA SER A 82 9.25 6.83 -3.27
C SER A 82 9.79 6.42 -4.64
N ASP A 83 8.93 6.41 -5.67
CA ASP A 83 9.23 5.96 -7.04
C ASP A 83 9.64 4.47 -7.15
N ALA A 84 9.50 3.67 -6.09
CA ALA A 84 9.62 2.21 -6.17
C ALA A 84 8.53 1.61 -7.08
N ILE A 85 7.35 2.24 -7.11
CA ILE A 85 6.39 2.12 -8.20
C ILE A 85 6.45 3.41 -9.02
N ALA A 86 7.35 3.40 -10.01
CA ALA A 86 7.61 4.53 -10.89
C ALA A 86 6.35 5.09 -11.55
N LEU A 87 6.34 6.42 -11.73
CA LEU A 87 5.32 7.17 -12.43
C LEU A 87 5.11 6.71 -13.89
N ALA A 88 6.21 6.52 -14.63
CA ALA A 88 6.22 6.14 -16.04
C ALA A 88 7.12 4.90 -16.24
N PRO A 89 6.66 3.72 -15.80
CA PRO A 89 7.47 2.51 -15.89
C PRO A 89 7.59 2.03 -17.33
N VAL A 90 8.79 1.58 -17.71
CA VAL A 90 9.05 1.02 -19.04
C VAL A 90 8.87 -0.50 -19.06
N LEU A 91 9.14 -1.15 -17.93
CA LEU A 91 9.29 -2.61 -17.85
C LEU A 91 8.07 -3.35 -17.28
N TYR A 92 7.09 -2.62 -16.77
CA TYR A 92 5.90 -3.21 -16.15
C TYR A 92 4.69 -2.30 -16.29
N ASP A 93 3.51 -2.92 -16.18
CA ASP A 93 2.26 -2.19 -16.04
C ASP A 93 2.10 -1.68 -14.61
N ARG A 94 1.92 -0.36 -14.46
CA ARG A 94 1.91 0.31 -13.16
C ARG A 94 0.77 -0.18 -12.27
N ASP A 95 -0.40 -0.36 -12.87
CA ASP A 95 -1.60 -0.80 -12.15
C ASP A 95 -1.41 -2.22 -11.62
N SER A 96 -0.91 -3.12 -12.45
CA SER A 96 -0.53 -4.48 -12.03
C SER A 96 0.48 -4.47 -10.87
N ARG A 97 1.50 -3.61 -10.95
CA ARG A 97 2.50 -3.50 -9.88
C ARG A 97 1.89 -3.01 -8.56
N ILE A 98 0.93 -2.09 -8.60
CA ILE A 98 0.18 -1.64 -7.42
C ILE A 98 -0.62 -2.80 -6.83
N MET A 99 -1.31 -3.57 -7.68
CA MET A 99 -2.10 -4.73 -7.24
C MET A 99 -1.23 -5.79 -6.56
N ASP A 100 -0.09 -6.10 -7.17
CA ASP A 100 0.89 -7.04 -6.63
C ASP A 100 1.44 -6.56 -5.30
N SER A 101 1.77 -5.27 -5.17
CA SER A 101 2.36 -4.72 -3.95
C SER A 101 1.39 -4.73 -2.78
N VAL A 102 0.10 -4.40 -2.99
CA VAL A 102 -0.92 -4.52 -1.93
C VAL A 102 -1.07 -5.97 -1.47
N THR A 103 -1.15 -6.91 -2.42
CA THR A 103 -1.29 -8.34 -2.11
C THR A 103 -0.04 -8.88 -1.39
N HIS A 104 1.13 -8.48 -1.84
CA HIS A 104 2.41 -8.82 -1.24
C HIS A 104 2.49 -8.32 0.20
N TYR A 105 2.30 -7.02 0.45
CA TYR A 105 2.38 -6.48 1.81
C TYR A 105 1.31 -7.08 2.72
N PHE A 106 0.10 -7.32 2.22
CA PHE A 106 -0.95 -7.96 3.01
C PHE A 106 -0.54 -9.36 3.51
N SER A 107 0.08 -10.16 2.65
CA SER A 107 0.55 -11.52 3.00
C SER A 107 1.85 -11.53 3.81
N TRP A 108 2.71 -10.52 3.64
CA TRP A 108 4.02 -10.43 4.27
C TRP A 108 3.98 -9.85 5.69
N LEU A 109 3.11 -8.87 5.96
CA LEU A 109 3.01 -8.18 7.26
C LEU A 109 2.91 -9.12 8.48
N PRO A 110 2.16 -10.24 8.46
CA PRO A 110 2.12 -11.17 9.58
C PRO A 110 3.49 -11.76 9.95
N ALA A 111 4.36 -12.03 8.96
CA ALA A 111 5.69 -12.59 9.21
C ALA A 111 6.62 -11.60 9.92
N CYS A 112 6.37 -10.30 9.77
CA CYS A 112 7.12 -9.23 10.45
C CYS A 112 6.78 -9.13 11.94
N ALA A 113 5.57 -9.53 12.34
CA ALA A 113 5.14 -9.49 13.73
C ALA A 113 5.74 -10.65 14.56
N VAL A 114 6.13 -11.76 13.92
CA VAL A 114 6.62 -12.98 14.59
C VAL A 114 8.15 -13.00 14.75
N SER A 115 8.87 -12.29 13.89
CA SER A 115 10.35 -12.30 13.83
C SER A 115 11.04 -11.48 14.92
N GLY A 116 10.29 -10.93 15.88
CA GLY A 116 10.81 -10.11 16.99
C GLY A 116 11.21 -10.85 18.26
N SER A 117 11.10 -12.19 18.35
CA SER A 117 11.47 -12.90 19.60
C SER A 117 12.92 -13.38 19.69
N ASP A 118 13.66 -13.46 18.57
CA ASP A 118 14.93 -14.24 18.56
C ASP A 118 16.19 -13.47 18.15
N THR A 119 16.17 -12.13 18.05
CA THR A 119 17.38 -11.35 17.74
C THR A 119 17.64 -10.26 18.77
N ASN A 120 18.05 -10.69 19.96
CA ASN A 120 18.76 -9.86 20.92
C ASN A 120 20.26 -10.17 20.87
N GLU A 121 20.94 -9.80 19.78
CA GLU A 121 22.40 -9.64 19.75
C GLU A 121 22.76 -8.42 18.91
N LEU A 122 22.34 -7.24 19.36
CA LEU A 122 22.96 -5.99 18.93
C LEU A 122 24.13 -5.69 19.87
N THR A 123 25.31 -6.15 19.44
CA THR A 123 26.65 -5.62 19.74
C THR A 123 26.70 -4.47 20.77
N ALA A 124 27.09 -4.79 22.01
CA ALA A 124 27.57 -3.79 22.96
C ALA A 124 28.93 -3.25 22.46
N PRO A 125 29.16 -1.92 22.47
CA PRO A 125 30.48 -1.38 22.20
C PRO A 125 31.38 -1.65 23.41
N ASP A 126 32.57 -2.16 23.09
CA ASP A 126 33.67 -2.52 23.97
C ASP A 126 34.08 -1.31 24.85
N LYS A 127 33.79 -1.39 26.17
CA LYS A 127 34.36 -0.47 27.16
C LYS A 127 35.69 -1.05 27.63
N ARG A 128 36.77 -0.70 26.93
CA ARG A 128 38.11 -0.65 27.53
C ARG A 128 38.67 0.75 27.37
N SER A 129 38.30 1.61 28.31
CA SER A 129 39.09 2.80 28.63
C SER A 129 40.42 2.33 29.20
N ALA A 130 41.49 2.88 28.63
CA ALA A 130 42.86 2.71 29.09
C ALA A 130 43.04 3.26 30.50
N GLU A 131 43.71 2.48 31.35
CA GLU A 131 44.55 2.96 32.45
C GLU A 131 45.98 2.46 32.20
#